data_AF-A0A0F9R790-F1
#
_entry.id   AF-A0A0F9R790-F1
#
_cell.length_a   1.000
_cell.length_b   1.000
_cell.length_c   1.000
_cell.angle_alpha   90.00
_cell.angle_beta   90.00
_cell.angle_gamma   90.00
#
_symmetry.space_group_name_H-M   'P 1'
#
loop_
_entity.id
_entity.type
_entity.pdbx_description
1 polymer ?
#
loop_
_entity_poly.entity_id
_entity_poly.type
_entity_poly.pdbx_seq_one_letter_code
_entity_poly.pdbx_strand_id
1 'polypeptide(L)'
;MSSTLTCAYCGMAYPEGTPPHGAKILTDHIKVCGKHPMRKAEATISKLRTALVGLVGASTEEKLTMMEIHSRSSLAPDADKVAVINAIHVLIETADS
;
A
#
# COMPACT_ATOMS: atom_id res chain seq x y z
N MET A 1 26.32 26.89 -12.73
CA MET A 1 25.80 26.97 -11.35
C MET A 1 25.42 25.58 -10.92
N SER A 2 26.08 25.03 -9.91
CA SER A 2 25.76 23.72 -9.36
C SER A 2 24.89 23.93 -8.14
N SER A 3 23.63 23.47 -8.19
CA SER A 3 22.69 23.60 -7.09
C SER A 3 22.64 22.29 -6.30
N THR A 4 22.97 22.33 -5.02
CA THR A 4 22.74 21.20 -4.11
C THR A 4 21.25 21.03 -3.89
N LEU A 5 20.70 19.90 -4.31
CA LEU A 5 19.32 19.55 -4.02
C LEU A 5 19.19 19.08 -2.57
N THR A 6 18.03 19.32 -1.97
CA THR A 6 17.70 18.84 -0.62
C THR A 6 16.37 18.11 -0.64
N CYS A 7 16.20 17.15 0.27
CA CYS A 7 14.90 16.54 0.50
C CYS A 7 13.95 17.57 1.11
N ALA A 8 12.83 17.83 0.43
CA ALA A 8 11.83 18.81 0.88
C ALA A 8 11.25 18.53 2.27
N TYR A 9 11.32 17.27 2.75
CA TYR A 9 10.71 16.86 4.01
C TYR A 9 11.70 16.75 5.18
N CYS A 10 12.90 16.22 4.93
CA CYS A 10 13.89 16.05 6.00
C CYS A 10 15.07 17.01 5.95
N GLY A 11 15.24 17.77 4.86
CA GLY A 11 16.33 18.71 4.68
C GLY A 11 17.68 18.07 4.36
N MET A 12 17.76 16.74 4.19
CA MET A 12 19.00 16.05 3.81
C MET A 12 19.47 16.55 2.44
N ALA A 13 20.73 16.97 2.36
CA ALA A 13 21.36 17.40 1.12
C ALA A 13 21.83 16.18 0.31
N TYR A 14 21.48 16.16 -0.98
CA TYR A 14 21.98 15.18 -1.92
C TYR A 14 23.36 15.59 -2.44
N PRO A 15 24.16 14.62 -2.96
CA PRO A 15 25.43 14.93 -3.61
C PRO A 15 25.29 16.01 -4.68
N GLU A 16 26.31 16.85 -4.77
CA GLU A 16 26.36 17.89 -5.79
C GLU A 16 26.26 17.29 -7.19
N GLY A 17 25.52 17.94 -8.09
CA GLY A 17 25.26 17.43 -9.44
C GLY A 17 24.20 16.34 -9.53
N THR A 18 23.54 15.95 -8.43
CA THR A 18 22.37 15.05 -8.48
C THR A 18 21.29 15.67 -9.36
N PRO A 19 20.80 14.98 -10.41
CA PRO A 19 19.72 15.51 -11.23
C PRO A 19 18.42 15.56 -10.42
N PRO A 20 17.49 16.48 -10.73
CA PRO A 20 16.27 16.67 -9.94
C PRO A 20 15.25 15.52 -10.01
N HIS A 21 15.48 14.53 -10.89
CA HIS A 21 14.64 13.36 -11.08
C HIS A 21 15.47 12.19 -11.61
N GLY A 22 14.92 10.98 -11.52
CA GLY A 22 15.52 9.77 -12.08
C GLY A 22 16.76 9.23 -11.35
N ALA A 23 17.42 10.04 -10.52
CA ALA A 23 18.55 9.55 -9.72
C ALA A 23 18.10 8.59 -8.62
N LYS A 24 18.75 7.42 -8.57
CA LYS A 24 18.47 6.35 -7.61
C LYS A 24 18.57 6.83 -6.15
N ILE A 25 19.49 7.75 -5.84
CA ILE A 25 19.63 8.30 -4.50
C ILE A 25 18.36 9.03 -4.01
N LEU A 26 17.64 9.69 -4.92
CA LEU A 26 16.38 10.36 -4.59
C LEU A 26 15.30 9.33 -4.23
N THR A 27 15.16 8.30 -5.06
CA THR A 27 14.12 7.27 -4.88
C THR A 27 14.42 6.37 -3.69
N ASP A 28 15.69 6.01 -3.46
CA ASP A 28 16.14 5.27 -2.27
C ASP A 28 15.87 6.07 -1.00
N HIS A 29 16.19 7.38 -1.00
CA HIS A 29 15.96 8.22 0.16
C HIS A 29 14.47 8.33 0.53
N ILE A 30 13.59 8.51 -0.46
CA ILE A 30 12.13 8.57 -0.24
C ILE A 30 11.64 7.34 0.53
N LYS A 31 12.19 6.16 0.23
CA LYS A 31 11.83 4.87 0.86
C LYS A 31 12.30 4.71 2.30
N VAL A 32 13.15 5.59 2.82
CA VAL A 32 13.67 5.50 4.20
C VAL A 32 13.53 6.80 4.99
N CYS A 33 13.10 7.88 4.34
CA CYS A 33 12.96 9.17 4.96
C CYS A 33 11.80 9.18 5.96
N GLY A 34 12.12 9.27 7.26
CA GLY A 34 11.13 9.24 8.34
C GLY A 34 10.13 10.41 8.33
N LYS A 35 10.50 11.55 7.73
CA LYS A 35 9.59 12.70 7.56
C LYS A 35 8.80 12.66 6.25
N HIS A 36 9.05 11.68 5.38
CA HIS A 36 8.37 11.61 4.09
C HIS A 36 6.91 11.19 4.29
N PRO A 37 5.94 11.85 3.64
CA PRO A 37 4.51 11.55 3.82
C PRO A 37 4.14 10.10 3.45
N MET A 38 4.95 9.46 2.60
CA MET A 38 4.78 8.05 2.23
C MET A 38 4.80 7.11 3.43
N ARG A 39 5.57 7.41 4.49
CA ARG A 39 5.57 6.62 5.74
C ARG A 39 4.20 6.58 6.41
N LYS A 40 3.52 7.73 6.46
CA LYS A 40 2.17 7.83 7.03
C LYS A 40 1.15 7.10 6.15
N ALA A 41 1.29 7.21 4.83
CA ALA A 41 0.43 6.50 3.89
C ALA A 41 0.57 4.97 4.02
N GLU A 42 1.79 4.45 3.99
CA GLU A 42 2.10 3.02 4.19
C GLU A 42 1.56 2.50 5.52
N ALA A 43 1.76 3.23 6.63
CA ALA A 43 1.23 2.85 7.93
C ALA A 43 -0.31 2.85 7.97
N THR A 44 -0.95 3.77 7.25
CA THR A 44 -2.42 3.81 7.14
C THR A 44 -2.94 2.65 6.31
N ILE A 45 -2.31 2.35 5.16
CA ILE A 45 -2.64 1.20 4.31
C ILE A 45 -2.50 -0.10 5.10
N SER A 46 -1.40 -0.26 5.84
CA SER A 46 -1.17 -1.43 6.69
C SER A 46 -2.30 -1.62 7.72
N LYS A 47 -2.72 -0.56 8.42
CA LYS A 47 -3.84 -0.61 9.37
C LYS A 47 -5.16 -1.00 8.71
N LEU A 48 -5.46 -0.42 7.55
CA LEU A 48 -6.67 -0.73 6.79
C LEU A 48 -6.66 -2.18 6.31
N ARG A 49 -5.52 -2.67 5.81
CA ARG A 49 -5.35 -4.07 5.41
C ARG A 49 -5.54 -5.02 6.58
N THR A 50 -4.98 -4.72 7.75
CA THR A 50 -5.21 -5.51 8.98
C THR A 50 -6.69 -5.56 9.36
N ALA A 51 -7.39 -4.42 9.31
CA ALA A 51 -8.82 -4.38 9.61
C ALA A 51 -9.66 -5.20 8.61
N LEU A 52 -9.35 -5.10 7.31
CA LEU A 52 -10.02 -5.88 6.25
C LEU A 52 -9.76 -7.38 6.38
N VAL A 53 -8.51 -7.78 6.67
CA VAL A 53 -8.19 -9.19 6.97
C VAL A 53 -9.00 -9.69 8.17
N GLY A 54 -9.16 -8.88 9.21
CA GLY A 54 -9.99 -9.22 10.37
C GLY A 54 -11.47 -9.37 10.03
N LEU A 55 -11.99 -8.51 9.15
CA LEU A 55 -13.37 -8.56 8.67
C LEU A 55 -13.65 -9.79 7.79
N VAL A 56 -12.74 -10.09 6.84
CA VAL A 56 -12.87 -11.21 5.89
C VAL A 56 -12.51 -12.55 6.55
N GLY A 57 -11.64 -12.55 7.55
CA GLY A 57 -11.15 -13.76 8.24
C GLY A 57 -10.06 -14.52 7.48
N ALA A 58 -9.50 -13.95 6.41
CA ALA A 58 -8.46 -14.55 5.58
C ALA A 58 -7.42 -13.52 5.12
N SER A 59 -6.17 -13.97 4.91
CA SER A 59 -5.04 -13.12 4.56
C SER A 59 -4.13 -13.65 3.44
N THR A 60 -4.28 -14.91 3.03
CA THR A 60 -3.51 -15.50 1.92
C THR A 60 -4.38 -15.56 0.67
N GLU A 61 -3.78 -15.41 -0.50
CA GLU A 61 -4.48 -15.43 -1.79
C GLU A 61 -5.36 -16.68 -1.94
N GLU A 62 -4.83 -17.85 -1.59
CA GLU A 62 -5.55 -19.12 -1.61
C GLU A 62 -6.82 -19.09 -0.73
N LYS A 63 -6.69 -18.59 0.51
CA LYS A 63 -7.82 -18.49 1.46
C LYS A 63 -8.82 -17.43 1.05
N LEU A 64 -8.34 -16.32 0.50
CA LEU A 64 -9.17 -15.23 -0.03
C LEU A 64 -9.99 -15.71 -1.22
N THR A 65 -9.37 -16.46 -2.13
CA THR A 65 -10.04 -17.09 -3.28
C THR A 65 -11.12 -18.07 -2.83
N MET A 66 -10.82 -18.93 -1.84
CA MET A 66 -11.83 -19.81 -1.25
C MET A 66 -12.98 -19.03 -0.60
N MET A 67 -12.69 -17.93 0.09
CA MET A 67 -13.71 -17.09 0.72
C MET A 67 -14.61 -16.40 -0.34
N GLU A 68 -14.06 -16.02 -1.49
CA GLU A 68 -14.83 -15.46 -2.59
C GLU A 68 -15.81 -16.50 -3.15
N ILE A 69 -15.32 -17.72 -3.44
CA ILE A 69 -16.14 -18.82 -3.93
C ILE A 69 -17.30 -19.08 -2.97
N HIS A 70 -17.00 -19.21 -1.67
CA HIS A 70 -18.02 -19.43 -0.64
C HIS A 70 -19.05 -18.30 -0.60
N SER A 71 -18.59 -17.04 -0.61
CA SER A 71 -19.46 -15.86 -0.60
C SER A 71 -20.36 -15.83 -1.83
N ARG A 72 -19.85 -16.21 -3.01
CA ARG A 72 -20.61 -16.29 -4.26
C ARG A 72 -21.67 -17.38 -4.25
N SER A 73 -21.40 -18.53 -3.64
CA SER A 73 -22.33 -19.67 -3.54
C SER A 73 -23.58 -19.41 -2.69
N SER A 74 -23.59 -18.36 -1.86
CA SER A 74 -24.81 -17.93 -1.17
C SER A 74 -25.87 -17.48 -2.17
N LEU A 75 -27.08 -18.05 -2.08
CA LEU A 75 -28.20 -17.80 -3.00
C LEU A 75 -28.89 -16.45 -2.78
N ALA A 76 -28.56 -15.72 -1.71
CA ALA A 76 -29.12 -14.41 -1.42
C ALA A 76 -28.26 -13.28 -2.02
N PRO A 77 -28.85 -12.32 -2.75
CA PRO A 77 -28.24 -11.04 -3.00
C PRO A 77 -28.30 -10.22 -1.70
N ASP A 78 -27.15 -10.09 -1.06
CA ASP A 78 -26.97 -9.31 0.15
C ASP A 78 -25.95 -8.20 -0.14
N ALA A 79 -26.27 -6.96 0.26
CA ALA A 79 -25.32 -5.85 0.16
C ALA A 79 -24.03 -6.18 0.92
N ASP A 80 -24.14 -6.93 2.02
CA ASP A 80 -23.01 -7.39 2.81
C ASP A 80 -22.14 -8.39 2.02
N LYS A 81 -22.75 -9.26 1.20
CA LYS A 81 -22.03 -10.17 0.30
C LYS A 81 -21.19 -9.42 -0.73
N VAL A 82 -21.76 -8.38 -1.34
CA VAL A 82 -21.01 -7.55 -2.32
C VAL A 82 -19.86 -6.82 -1.63
N ALA A 83 -20.09 -6.29 -0.43
CA ALA A 83 -19.04 -5.64 0.35
C ALA A 83 -17.89 -6.60 0.71
N VAL A 84 -18.20 -7.84 1.09
CA VAL A 84 -17.19 -8.88 1.39
C VAL A 84 -16.41 -9.28 0.14
N ILE A 85 -17.07 -9.49 -1.01
CA ILE A 85 -16.38 -9.82 -2.27
C ILE A 85 -15.43 -8.70 -2.68
N ASN A 86 -15.86 -7.43 -2.59
CA ASN A 86 -15.00 -6.29 -2.89
C ASN A 86 -13.81 -6.20 -1.92
N ALA A 87 -14.03 -6.48 -0.63
CA ALA A 87 -12.95 -6.54 0.36
C ALA A 87 -11.91 -7.62 0.01
N ILE A 88 -12.37 -8.80 -0.45
CA ILE A 88 -11.50 -9.88 -0.90
C ILE A 88 -10.66 -9.46 -2.11
N HIS A 89 -11.28 -8.83 -3.11
CA HIS A 89 -10.55 -8.33 -4.29
C HIS A 89 -9.46 -7.33 -3.92
N VAL A 90 -9.77 -6.35 -3.06
CA VAL A 90 -8.77 -5.39 -2.56
C VAL A 90 -7.63 -6.09 -1.81
N LEU A 91 -7.92 -7.12 -1.01
CA LEU A 91 -6.90 -7.88 -0.28
C LEU A 91 -5.99 -8.70 -1.22
N ILE A 92 -6.51 -9.21 -2.33
CA ILE A 92 -5.73 -9.89 -3.36
C ILE A 92 -4.85 -8.88 -4.11
N GLU A 93 -5.42 -7.79 -4.62
CA GLU A 93 -4.70 -6.76 -5.38
C GLU A 93 -3.54 -6.13 -4.60
N THR A 94 -3.69 -6.02 -3.28
CA THR A 94 -2.69 -5.41 -2.39
C THR A 94 -1.80 -6.43 -1.67
N ALA A 95 -1.82 -7.71 -2.07
CA ALA A 95 -0.99 -8.76 -1.46
C ALA A 95 0.50 -8.66 -1.85
N ASP A 96 0.80 -8.08 -3.03
CA ASP A 96 2.15 -7.94 -3.58
C ASP A 96 2.71 -6.50 -3.50
N SER A 97 2.00 -5.59 -2.81
CA SER A 97 2.33 -4.16 -2.71
C SER A 97 3.07 -3.76 -1.44
#